data_AF-A0A0S2JE06-F1
#
_entry.id   AF-A0A0S2JE06-F1
#
_cell.length_a   1.000
_cell.length_b   1.000
_cell.length_c   1.000
_cell.angle_alpha   90.00
_cell.angle_beta   90.00
_cell.angle_gamma   90.00
#
_symmetry.space_group_name_H-M   'P 1'
#
loop_
_entity.id
_entity.type
_entity.pdbx_description
1 polymer ?
#
loop_
_entity_poly.entity_id
_entity_poly.type
_entity_poly.pdbx_seq_one_letter_code
_entity_poly.pdbx_strand_id
1 'polypeptide(L)'
;MANDIKQALEQIIAVSRQLLSCILAVQNKIQGAVGVTQESVSETDNNSHGDKEITMAELTELLAKRDGLIRHLFTQYLSIEIAQEQDLLNEMATLDKQLSDNLQLCKQTLAAQVIKLKKGNKATKSYQKY
;
A
#
# COMPACT_ATOMS: atom_id res chain seq x y z
N MET A 1 -29.18 -11.27 -8.84
CA MET A 1 -28.80 -11.88 -7.55
C MET A 1 -27.36 -12.40 -7.61
N ALA A 2 -27.07 -13.58 -8.20
CA ALA A 2 -25.69 -14.10 -8.24
C ALA A 2 -24.69 -13.17 -8.95
N ASN A 3 -25.07 -12.61 -10.11
CA ASN A 3 -24.24 -11.63 -10.83
C ASN A 3 -23.93 -10.37 -10.01
N ASP A 4 -24.83 -9.96 -9.10
CA ASP A 4 -24.65 -8.74 -8.30
C ASP A 4 -23.65 -8.98 -7.15
N ILE A 5 -23.67 -10.17 -6.54
CA ILE A 5 -22.68 -10.60 -5.55
C ILE A 5 -21.30 -10.70 -6.19
N LYS A 6 -21.22 -11.37 -7.34
CA LYS A 6 -19.99 -11.50 -8.11
C LYS A 6 -19.39 -10.14 -8.43
N GLN A 7 -20.19 -9.23 -8.97
CA GLN A 7 -19.74 -7.88 -9.30
C GLN A 7 -19.27 -7.10 -8.06
N ALA A 8 -19.95 -7.25 -6.92
CA ALA A 8 -19.53 -6.61 -5.68
C ALA A 8 -18.19 -7.15 -5.17
N LEU A 9 -17.97 -8.46 -5.23
CA LEU A 9 -16.68 -9.09 -4.88
C LEU A 9 -15.56 -8.65 -5.83
N GLU A 10 -15.82 -8.61 -7.14
CA GLU A 10 -14.85 -8.13 -8.14
C GLU A 10 -14.47 -6.66 -7.88
N GLN A 11 -15.42 -5.81 -7.48
CA GLN A 11 -15.13 -4.42 -7.09
C GLN A 11 -14.25 -4.34 -5.85
N ILE A 12 -14.52 -5.16 -4.82
CA ILE A 12 -13.68 -5.22 -3.61
C ILE A 12 -12.25 -5.64 -3.99
N ILE A 13 -12.12 -6.70 -4.79
CA ILE A 13 -10.84 -7.20 -5.30
C ILE A 13 -10.09 -6.12 -6.08
N ALA A 14 -10.76 -5.40 -6.97
CA ALA A 14 -10.16 -4.33 -7.75
C ALA A 14 -9.59 -3.22 -6.86
N VAL A 15 -10.34 -2.79 -5.84
CA VAL A 15 -9.87 -1.79 -4.86
C VAL A 15 -8.73 -2.35 -4.02
N SER A 16 -8.77 -3.62 -3.59
CA SER A 16 -7.68 -4.28 -2.87
C SER A 16 -6.37 -4.33 -3.68
N ARG A 17 -6.45 -4.61 -4.99
CA ARG A 17 -5.29 -4.59 -5.89
C ARG A 17 -4.71 -3.17 -6.06
N GLN A 18 -5.57 -2.14 -6.12
CA GLN A 18 -5.13 -0.74 -6.16
C GLN A 18 -4.41 -0.34 -4.87
N LEU A 19 -4.97 -0.71 -3.71
CA LEU A 19 -4.33 -0.49 -2.40
C LEU A 19 -2.97 -1.18 -2.31
N LEU A 20 -2.87 -2.43 -2.76
CA LEU A 20 -1.62 -3.17 -2.74
C LEU A 20 -0.56 -2.50 -3.62
N SER A 21 -0.94 -2.09 -4.83
CA SER A 21 -0.05 -1.36 -5.74
C SER A 21 0.46 -0.07 -5.10
N CYS A 22 -0.41 0.67 -4.42
CA CYS A 22 -0.03 1.89 -3.72
C CYS A 22 0.96 1.61 -2.57
N ILE A 23 0.70 0.59 -1.75
CA ILE A 23 1.60 0.24 -0.63
C ILE A 23 2.98 -0.17 -1.17
N LEU A 24 3.03 -0.97 -2.24
CA LEU A 24 4.28 -1.36 -2.88
C LEU A 24 5.04 -0.16 -3.47
N ALA A 25 4.34 0.79 -4.11
CA ALA A 25 4.95 2.01 -4.61
C ALA A 25 5.59 2.84 -3.48
N VAL A 26 4.90 2.97 -2.35
CA VAL A 26 5.44 3.65 -1.16
C VAL A 26 6.66 2.92 -0.60
N GLN A 27 6.62 1.59 -0.51
CA GLN A 27 7.77 0.80 -0.08
C GLN A 27 8.98 0.99 -1.00
N ASN A 28 8.77 1.00 -2.32
CA ASN A 28 9.83 1.23 -3.30
C ASN A 28 10.44 2.62 -3.16
N LYS A 29 9.63 3.66 -2.94
CA LYS A 29 10.13 5.02 -2.65
C LYS A 29 10.98 5.07 -1.38
N ILE A 30 10.52 4.41 -0.32
CA ILE A 30 11.23 4.30 0.96
C ILE A 30 12.58 3.60 0.75
N GLN A 31 12.64 2.51 0.00
CA GLN A 31 13.90 1.78 -0.25
C GLN A 31 14.84 2.53 -1.22
N GLY A 32 14.31 3.13 -2.29
CA GLY A 32 15.09 3.89 -3.27
C GLY A 32 15.78 5.13 -2.68
N ALA A 33 15.16 5.79 -1.70
CA ALA A 33 15.77 6.91 -0.98
C ALA A 33 17.03 6.54 -0.15
N VAL A 34 17.28 5.25 0.08
CA VAL A 34 18.42 4.76 0.87
C VAL A 34 19.66 4.45 0.00
N GLY A 35 19.52 4.43 -1.32
CA GLY A 35 20.60 4.08 -2.26
C GLY A 35 21.51 5.22 -2.72
N VAL A 36 21.18 6.49 -2.45
CA VAL A 36 21.94 7.64 -2.98
C VAL A 36 22.73 8.32 -1.87
N THR A 37 23.93 7.83 -1.61
CA THR A 37 25.03 8.66 -1.07
C THR A 37 26.36 8.15 -1.59
N GLN A 38 26.65 8.37 -2.87
CA GLN A 38 27.98 8.83 -3.31
C GLN A 38 27.95 9.28 -4.78
N GLU A 39 28.25 10.57 -4.95
CA GLU A 39 28.83 11.24 -6.13
C GLU A 39 28.16 11.05 -7.50
N SER A 40 27.42 12.08 -7.95
CA SER A 40 27.79 12.90 -9.11
C SER A 40 26.60 13.74 -9.57
N VAL A 41 26.85 15.02 -9.82
CA VAL A 41 25.94 15.90 -10.55
C VAL A 41 25.83 15.37 -11.98
N SER A 42 24.62 15.00 -12.41
CA SER A 42 24.22 15.03 -13.82
C SER A 42 22.70 15.05 -13.90
N GLU A 43 22.17 16.17 -14.37
CA GLU A 43 20.86 16.29 -14.99
C GLU A 43 20.74 15.21 -16.07
N THR A 44 19.71 14.36 -16.01
CA THR A 44 19.12 13.74 -17.19
C THR A 44 17.71 13.29 -16.84
N ASP A 45 16.76 13.99 -17.45
CA ASP A 45 15.38 13.62 -17.68
C ASP A 45 15.22 12.19 -18.23
N ASN A 46 14.00 11.67 -18.07
CA ASN A 46 13.42 10.49 -18.73
C ASN A 46 13.59 9.15 -18.00
N ASN A 47 12.58 8.79 -17.20
CA ASN A 47 11.48 7.94 -17.70
C ASN A 47 10.45 7.73 -16.57
N SER A 48 9.72 8.78 -16.18
CA SER A 48 8.57 8.61 -15.28
C SER A 48 7.41 8.09 -16.12
N HIS A 49 7.32 6.76 -16.18
CA HIS A 49 6.15 6.07 -16.73
C HIS A 49 4.98 6.29 -15.77
N GLY A 50 4.24 7.39 -15.96
CA GLY A 50 2.88 7.58 -15.45
C GLY A 50 2.69 7.41 -13.95
N ASP A 51 3.69 7.79 -13.13
CA ASP A 51 3.62 7.68 -11.67
C ASP A 51 2.72 8.81 -11.15
N LYS A 52 1.40 8.64 -11.23
CA LYS A 52 0.48 9.44 -10.41
C LYS A 52 0.95 9.25 -8.98
N GLU A 53 1.47 10.31 -8.38
CA GLU A 53 1.88 10.31 -7.00
C GLU A 53 0.63 10.08 -6.14
N ILE A 54 0.38 8.82 -5.78
CA ILE A 54 -0.79 8.48 -4.96
C ILE A 54 -0.60 9.16 -3.62
N THR A 55 -1.49 10.10 -3.34
CA THR A 55 -1.48 10.90 -2.13
C THR A 55 -1.99 10.07 -0.95
N MET A 56 -1.61 10.45 0.28
CA MET A 56 -2.20 9.84 1.48
C MET A 56 -3.73 10.00 1.55
N ALA A 57 -4.27 11.05 0.91
CA ALA A 57 -5.71 11.25 0.78
C ALA A 57 -6.35 10.15 -0.10
N GLU A 58 -5.77 9.86 -1.26
CA GLU A 58 -6.26 8.80 -2.16
C GLU A 58 -6.15 7.40 -1.51
N LEU A 59 -5.08 7.13 -0.76
CA LEU A 59 -4.96 5.87 0.00
C LEU A 59 -6.05 5.76 1.09
N THR A 60 -6.34 6.85 1.77
CA THR A 60 -7.40 6.90 2.79
C THR A 60 -8.78 6.68 2.16
N GLU A 61 -9.01 7.29 1.00
CA GLU A 61 -10.24 7.10 0.22
C GLU A 61 -10.40 5.65 -0.25
N LEU A 62 -9.35 5.03 -0.78
CA LEU A 62 -9.38 3.63 -1.20
C LEU A 62 -9.65 2.67 -0.04
N LEU A 63 -9.08 2.93 1.15
CA LEU A 63 -9.36 2.16 2.36
C LEU A 63 -10.82 2.29 2.79
N ALA A 64 -11.34 3.52 2.83
CA ALA A 64 -12.74 3.77 3.18
C ALA A 64 -13.70 3.14 2.17
N LYS A 65 -13.38 3.22 0.87
CA LYS A 65 -14.15 2.59 -0.20
C LYS A 65 -14.18 1.07 -0.05
N ARG A 66 -13.02 0.44 0.20
CA ARG A 66 -12.95 -1.02 0.42
C ARG A 66 -13.79 -1.44 1.64
N ASP A 67 -13.66 -0.75 2.78
CA ASP A 67 -14.44 -1.05 3.99
C ASP A 67 -15.95 -0.88 3.72
N GLY A 68 -16.35 0.20 3.04
CA GLY A 68 -17.73 0.44 2.65
C GLY A 68 -18.31 -0.67 1.77
N LEU A 69 -17.58 -1.12 0.75
CA LEU A 69 -18.00 -2.20 -0.14
C LEU A 69 -18.15 -3.53 0.60
N ILE A 70 -17.19 -3.88 1.47
CA ILE A 70 -17.25 -5.10 2.27
C ILE A 70 -18.47 -5.07 3.19
N ARG A 71 -18.68 -3.98 3.93
CA ARG A 71 -19.85 -3.83 4.81
C ARG A 71 -21.15 -3.92 4.03
N HIS A 72 -21.21 -3.28 2.87
CA HIS A 72 -22.39 -3.32 2.00
C HIS A 72 -22.70 -4.75 1.54
N LEU A 73 -21.70 -5.49 1.08
CA LEU A 73 -21.83 -6.89 0.66
C LEU A 73 -22.44 -7.77 1.78
N PHE A 74 -21.87 -7.71 2.98
CA PHE A 74 -22.35 -8.51 4.11
C PHE A 74 -23.66 -8.01 4.76
N THR A 75 -24.07 -6.78 4.45
CA THR A 75 -25.39 -6.26 4.87
C THR A 75 -26.49 -6.64 3.87
N GLN A 76 -26.15 -6.73 2.59
CA GLN A 76 -27.10 -7.00 1.50
C GLN A 76 -27.38 -8.50 1.30
N TYR A 77 -26.37 -9.34 1.50
CA TYR A 77 -26.43 -10.76 1.11
C TYR A 77 -26.14 -11.69 2.29
N LEU A 78 -26.77 -12.86 2.28
CA LEU A 78 -26.51 -13.89 3.27
C LEU A 78 -25.15 -14.54 3.00
N SER A 79 -24.48 -14.99 4.07
CA SER A 79 -23.18 -15.67 3.96
C SER A 79 -23.21 -16.89 3.03
N ILE A 80 -24.34 -17.59 2.96
CA ILE A 80 -24.52 -18.77 2.09
C ILE A 80 -24.52 -18.36 0.61
N GLU A 81 -25.09 -17.20 0.28
CA GLU A 81 -25.12 -16.67 -1.09
C GLU A 81 -23.74 -16.17 -1.50
N ILE A 82 -23.05 -15.47 -0.61
CA ILE A 82 -21.67 -15.02 -0.81
C ILE A 82 -20.72 -16.21 -0.99
N ALA A 83 -20.92 -17.29 -0.20
CA ALA A 83 -20.10 -18.50 -0.26
C ALA A 83 -20.17 -19.26 -1.59
N GLN A 84 -21.15 -18.96 -2.45
CA GLN A 84 -21.21 -19.54 -3.80
C GLN A 84 -20.06 -19.05 -4.68
N GLU A 85 -19.52 -17.85 -4.42
CA GLU A 85 -18.40 -17.24 -5.16
C GLU A 85 -17.05 -17.57 -4.50
N GLN A 86 -16.79 -18.86 -4.29
CA GLN A 86 -15.65 -19.35 -3.50
C GLN A 86 -14.29 -18.87 -4.04
N ASP A 87 -14.10 -18.86 -5.36
CA ASP A 87 -12.84 -18.44 -5.97
C ASP A 87 -12.53 -16.96 -5.71
N LEU A 88 -13.55 -16.10 -5.80
CA LEU A 88 -13.42 -14.67 -5.52
C LEU A 88 -13.17 -14.41 -4.03
N LEU A 89 -13.80 -15.18 -3.14
CA LEU A 89 -13.51 -15.11 -1.70
C LEU A 89 -12.07 -15.52 -1.38
N ASN A 90 -11.57 -16.58 -2.00
CA ASN A 90 -10.18 -17.02 -1.84
C ASN A 90 -9.20 -15.97 -2.34
N GLU A 91 -9.51 -15.33 -3.48
CA GLU A 91 -8.71 -14.22 -3.98
C GLU A 91 -8.72 -13.03 -3.02
N MET A 92 -9.90 -12.62 -2.55
CA MET A 92 -10.05 -11.53 -1.59
C MET A 92 -9.25 -11.81 -0.31
N ALA A 93 -9.32 -13.02 0.24
CA ALA A 93 -8.55 -13.42 1.41
C ALA A 93 -7.03 -13.40 1.16
N THR A 94 -6.60 -13.79 -0.04
CA THR A 94 -5.18 -13.75 -0.44
C THR A 94 -4.69 -12.31 -0.52
N LEU A 95 -5.47 -11.42 -1.14
CA LEU A 95 -5.14 -9.99 -1.22
C LEU A 95 -5.13 -9.34 0.17
N ASP A 96 -6.05 -9.70 1.05
CA ASP A 96 -6.09 -9.19 2.42
C ASP A 96 -4.83 -9.57 3.21
N LYS A 97 -4.36 -10.81 3.05
CA LYS A 97 -3.10 -11.26 3.62
C LYS A 97 -1.93 -10.46 3.05
N GLN A 98 -1.84 -10.31 1.72
CA GLN A 98 -0.78 -9.53 1.08
C GLN A 98 -0.77 -8.07 1.55
N LEU A 99 -1.94 -7.44 1.69
CA LEU A 99 -2.07 -6.08 2.19
C LEU A 99 -1.55 -5.98 3.63
N SER A 100 -1.93 -6.92 4.50
CA SER A 100 -1.46 -6.96 5.89
C SER A 100 0.06 -7.12 5.98
N ASP A 101 0.62 -8.10 5.26
CA ASP A 101 2.05 -8.40 5.26
C ASP A 101 2.87 -7.20 4.74
N ASN A 102 2.43 -6.59 3.64
CA ASN A 102 3.10 -5.41 3.07
C ASN A 102 2.96 -4.16 3.95
N LEU A 103 1.82 -3.96 4.60
CA LEU A 103 1.66 -2.85 5.53
C LEU A 103 2.57 -3.02 6.76
N GLN A 104 2.69 -4.24 7.27
CA GLN A 104 3.61 -4.56 8.37
C GLN A 104 5.06 -4.31 7.96
N LEU A 105 5.47 -4.79 6.79
CA LEU A 105 6.81 -4.54 6.25
C LEU A 105 7.08 -3.04 6.11
N CYS A 106 6.15 -2.29 5.53
CA CYS A 106 6.28 -0.85 5.36
C CYS A 106 6.46 -0.12 6.72
N LYS A 107 5.68 -0.49 7.74
CA LYS A 107 5.81 0.04 9.10
C LYS A 107 7.20 -0.23 9.68
N GLN A 108 7.71 -1.45 9.51
CA GLN A 108 9.04 -1.83 9.99
C GLN A 108 10.15 -1.06 9.28
N THR A 109 10.09 -0.94 7.96
CA THR A 109 11.08 -0.18 7.17
C THR A 109 11.09 1.30 7.57
N LEU A 110 9.91 1.91 7.73
CA LEU A 110 9.80 3.31 8.16
C LEU A 110 10.39 3.52 9.56
N ALA A 111 10.08 2.62 10.51
CA ALA A 111 10.64 2.69 11.85
C ALA A 111 12.18 2.60 11.84
N ALA A 112 12.75 1.70 11.04
CA ALA A 112 14.19 1.56 10.89
C ALA A 112 14.84 2.84 10.32
N GLN A 113 14.22 3.47 9.32
CA GLN A 113 14.71 4.74 8.75
C GLN A 113 14.68 5.89 9.77
N VAL A 114 13.60 6.02 10.54
CA VAL A 114 13.51 7.02 11.61
C VAL A 114 14.62 6.84 12.64
N ILE A 115 14.93 5.59 13.00
CA ILE A 115 16.05 5.29 13.91
C ILE A 115 17.39 5.69 13.27
N LYS A 116 17.61 5.37 11.99
CA LYS A 116 18.84 5.73 11.25
C LYS A 116 19.03 7.26 11.21
N LEU A 117 17.98 8.02 10.89
CA LEU A 117 18.01 9.48 10.86
C LEU A 117 18.32 10.08 12.25
N LYS A 118 17.70 9.56 13.32
CA LYS A 118 18.00 10.00 14.68
C LYS A 118 19.47 9.77 15.07
N LYS A 119 20.04 8.62 14.69
CA LYS A 119 21.46 8.31 14.92
C LYS A 119 22.37 9.23 14.10
N GLY A 120 22.06 9.46 12.84
CA GLY A 120 22.79 10.39 11.96
C GLY A 120 22.81 11.81 12.52
N ASN A 121 21.65 12.37 12.90
CA ASN A 121 21.56 13.70 13.49
C ASN A 121 22.33 13.84 14.80
N LYS A 122 22.38 12.78 15.62
CA LYS A 122 23.21 12.78 16.84
C LYS A 122 24.70 12.84 16.51
N ALA A 123 25.16 12.11 15.50
CA ALA A 123 26.55 12.16 15.04
C ALA A 123 26.88 13.56 14.50
N THR A 124 26.06 14.12 13.60
CA THR A 124 26.29 15.45 13.01
C THR A 124 26.36 16.55 14.07
N LYS A 125 25.46 16.54 15.07
CA LYS A 125 25.50 17.49 16.19
C LYS A 125 26.75 17.35 17.07
N SER A 126 27.31 16.14 17.16
CA SER A 126 28.56 15.92 17.90
C SER A 126 29.75 16.51 17.14
N TYR A 127 29.79 16.36 15.81
CA TYR A 127 30.85 16.94 14.98
C TYR A 127 30.76 18.47 14.88
N GLN A 128 29.55 19.04 14.85
CA GLN A 128 29.36 20.51 14.80
C GLN A 128 29.73 21.22 16.12
N LYS A 129 30.02 20.46 17.19
CA LYS A 129 30.43 21.00 18.49
C LYS A 129 31.96 21.18 18.61
N TYR A 130 32.72 20.63 17.68
CA TYR A 130 34.18 20.77 17.56
C TYR A 130 34.51 21.65 16.36
#